data_AF-A0A3C0GLL8-F1
#
_entry.id   AF-A0A3C0GLL8-F1
#
_cell.length_a   1.000
_cell.length_b   1.000
_cell.length_c   1.000
_cell.angle_alpha   90.00
_cell.angle_beta   90.00
_cell.angle_gamma   90.00
#
_symmetry.space_group_name_H-M   'P 1'
#
loop_
_entity.id
_entity.type
_entity.pdbx_description
1 polymer ?
#
loop_
_entity_poly.entity_id
_entity_poly.type
_entity_poly.pdbx_seq_one_letter_code
_entity_poly.pdbx_strand_id
1 'polypeptide(L)'
;MKFIMVVIICFGVDCQAVYEQTLYDTHAACYEVAKQTTQFMQQMYPQSSGEVHCFDEHQFSEFEKMLEDGGKPTLTNPDPVSGIEA
;
A
#
# COMPACT_ATOMS: atom_id res chain seq x y z
N MET A 1 -17.74 -10.69 4.97
CA MET A 1 -16.50 -10.30 4.27
C MET A 1 -16.00 -9.05 4.93
N LYS A 2 -14.71 -8.99 5.25
CA LYS A 2 -14.05 -7.83 5.85
C LYS A 2 -12.83 -7.49 5.00
N PHE A 3 -12.54 -6.20 4.88
CA PHE A 3 -11.41 -5.70 4.11
C PHE A 3 -10.42 -5.01 5.03
N ILE A 4 -9.14 -5.16 4.73
CA ILE A 4 -8.01 -4.60 5.45
C ILE A 4 -7.33 -3.63 4.51
N MET A 5 -7.13 -2.40 4.97
CA MET A 5 -6.43 -1.38 4.23
C MET A 5 -4.93 -1.52 4.46
N VAL A 6 -4.18 -1.72 3.38
CA VAL A 6 -2.72 -1.77 3.37
C VAL A 6 -2.20 -0.62 2.54
N VAL A 7 -1.36 0.21 3.14
CA VAL A 7 -0.69 1.33 2.50
C VAL A 7 0.77 0.96 2.30
N ILE A 8 1.24 0.96 1.07
CA ILE A 8 2.65 0.79 0.74
C ILE A 8 3.21 2.18 0.43
N ILE A 9 4.29 2.57 1.11
CA ILE A 9 5.01 3.82 0.87
C ILE A 9 6.48 3.51 0.62
N CYS A 10 7.03 4.09 -0.43
CA CYS A 10 8.40 3.89 -0.86
C CYS A 10 9.15 5.20 -0.89
N PHE A 11 10.32 5.22 -0.25
CA PHE A 11 11.28 6.31 -0.32
C PHE A 11 12.47 5.83 -1.17
N GLY A 12 12.41 6.07 -2.47
CA GLY A 12 13.36 5.50 -3.42
C GLY A 12 13.16 3.99 -3.56
N VAL A 13 14.19 3.19 -3.22
CA VAL A 13 14.16 1.72 -3.37
C VAL A 13 13.65 0.99 -2.12
N ASP A 14 13.50 1.70 -1.00
CA ASP A 14 13.04 1.13 0.26
C ASP A 14 11.56 1.41 0.46
N CYS A 15 10.78 0.34 0.39
CA CYS A 15 9.34 0.34 0.57
C CYS A 15 8.95 -0.21 1.94
N GLN A 16 7.96 0.41 2.55
CA GLN A 16 7.37 0.01 3.82
C GLN A 16 5.87 -0.15 3.65
N ALA A 17 5.31 -1.18 4.27
CA ALA A 17 3.88 -1.37 4.34
C ALA A 17 3.39 -0.93 5.72
N VAL A 18 2.32 -0.16 5.73
CA VAL A 18 1.58 0.28 6.90
C VAL A 18 0.17 -0.25 6.75
N TYR A 19 -0.25 -1.04 7.72
CA TYR A 19 -1.60 -1.59 7.76
C TYR A 19 -2.09 -1.56 9.20
N GLU A 20 -3.37 -1.27 9.36
CA GLU A 20 -4.06 -1.34 10.64
C GLU A 20 -5.03 -2.52 10.62
N GLN A 21 -5.27 -3.15 11.76
CA GLN A 21 -6.27 -4.22 11.91
C GLN A 21 -7.72 -3.69 11.86
N THR A 22 -7.92 -2.51 11.29
CA THR A 22 -9.24 -1.93 11.06
C THR A 22 -9.90 -2.69 9.91
N LEU A 23 -10.98 -3.38 10.25
CA LEU A 23 -11.74 -4.21 9.31
C LEU A 23 -12.92 -3.42 8.74
N TYR A 24 -12.90 -3.15 7.44
CA TYR A 24 -13.99 -2.49 6.72
C TYR A 24 -15.03 -3.52 6.25
N ASP A 25 -16.31 -3.20 6.40
CA ASP A 25 -17.42 -4.08 5.99
C ASP A 25 -17.56 -4.22 4.47
N THR A 26 -17.07 -3.23 3.71
CA THR A 26 -17.20 -3.19 2.26
C THR A 26 -15.92 -2.67 1.63
N HIS A 27 -15.63 -3.16 0.42
CA HIS A 27 -14.52 -2.66 -0.38
C HIS A 27 -14.65 -1.16 -0.67
N ALA A 28 -15.88 -0.67 -0.89
CA ALA A 28 -16.14 0.74 -1.12
C ALA A 28 -15.74 1.61 0.09
N ALA A 29 -16.07 1.18 1.30
CA ALA A 29 -15.68 1.91 2.51
C ALA A 29 -14.15 1.94 2.68
N CYS A 30 -13.46 0.82 2.41
CA CYS A 30 -12.01 0.79 2.42
C CYS A 30 -11.42 1.73 1.35
N TYR A 31 -11.95 1.70 0.12
CA TYR A 31 -11.44 2.49 -1.00
C TYR A 31 -11.62 4.00 -0.81
N GLU A 32 -12.73 4.43 -0.20
CA GLU A 32 -12.93 5.84 0.11
C GLU A 32 -11.90 6.37 1.11
N VAL A 33 -11.57 5.57 2.14
CA VAL A 33 -10.49 5.92 3.07
C VAL A 33 -9.14 5.86 2.38
N ALA A 34 -8.89 4.81 1.60
CA ALA A 34 -7.66 4.65 0.82
C ALA A 34 -7.39 5.87 -0.06
N LYS A 35 -8.40 6.39 -0.76
CA LYS A 35 -8.29 7.58 -1.60
C LYS A 35 -7.88 8.82 -0.80
N GLN A 36 -8.47 9.02 0.38
CA GLN A 36 -8.10 10.13 1.27
C GLN A 36 -6.67 9.96 1.79
N THR A 37 -6.30 8.74 2.17
CA THR A 37 -4.94 8.40 2.61
C THR A 37 -3.91 8.63 1.52
N THR A 38 -4.17 8.21 0.27
CA THR A 38 -3.28 8.47 -0.86
C THR A 38 -3.07 9.96 -1.07
N GLN A 39 -4.14 10.76 -1.05
CA GLN A 39 -4.04 12.21 -1.19
C GLN A 39 -3.24 12.85 -0.05
N PHE A 40 -3.46 12.39 1.18
CA PHE A 40 -2.69 12.85 2.34
C PHE A 40 -1.21 12.49 2.21
N MET A 41 -0.89 11.25 1.81
CA MET A 41 0.50 10.81 1.63
C MET A 41 1.20 11.58 0.52
N GLN A 42 0.53 11.87 -0.59
CA GLN A 42 1.08 12.72 -1.66
C GLN A 42 1.36 14.15 -1.20
N GLN A 43 0.53 14.71 -0.31
CA GLN A 43 0.74 16.05 0.22
C GLN A 43 1.87 16.10 1.25
N MET A 44 1.94 15.11 2.14
CA MET A 44 2.93 15.04 3.21
C MET A 44 4.30 14.58 2.73
N TYR A 45 4.32 13.63 1.80
CA TYR A 45 5.51 12.98 1.26
C TYR A 45 5.51 13.04 -0.28
N PRO A 46 5.60 14.23 -0.89
CA PRO A 46 5.49 14.42 -2.34
C PRO A 46 6.63 13.77 -3.14
N GLN A 47 7.71 13.36 -2.47
CA GLN A 47 8.83 12.63 -3.09
C GLN A 47 8.78 11.12 -2.82
N SER A 48 7.74 10.63 -2.14
CA SER A 48 7.50 9.20 -1.98
C SER A 48 6.58 8.71 -3.07
N SER A 49 6.75 7.45 -3.48
CA SER A 49 5.76 6.73 -4.28
C SER A 49 4.95 5.86 -3.34
N GLY A 50 3.64 5.79 -3.53
CA GLY A 50 2.79 5.02 -2.63
C GLY A 50 1.57 4.44 -3.32
N GLU A 51 1.10 3.32 -2.80
CA GLU A 51 -0.06 2.58 -3.29
C GLU A 51 -0.90 2.12 -2.10
N VAL A 52 -2.21 2.07 -2.28
CA VAL A 52 -3.13 1.57 -1.25
C VAL A 52 -3.93 0.41 -1.80
N HIS A 53 -3.97 -0.66 -1.03
CA HIS A 53 -4.72 -1.87 -1.32
C HIS A 53 -5.80 -2.10 -0.28
N CYS A 54 -6.94 -2.59 -0.74
CA CYS A 54 -8.04 -3.06 0.10
C CYS A 54 -8.13 -4.58 -0.03
N PHE A 55 -7.36 -5.28 0.80
CA PHE A 55 -7.29 -6.73 0.75
C PHE A 55 -8.44 -7.36 1.53
N ASP A 56 -8.93 -8.50 1.06
CA ASP A 56 -9.72 -9.39 1.92
C ASP A 56 -8.79 -10.17 2.88
N GLU A 57 -9.38 -10.93 3.80
CA GLU A 57 -8.63 -11.70 4.81
C GLU A 57 -7.62 -12.69 4.20
N HIS A 58 -7.94 -13.29 3.05
CA HIS A 58 -7.04 -14.23 2.38
C HIS A 58 -5.86 -13.51 1.76
N GLN A 59 -6.14 -12.46 0.99
CA GLN A 59 -5.12 -11.63 0.35
C GLN A 59 -4.19 -10.99 1.37
N PHE A 60 -4.74 -10.53 2.50
CA PHE A 60 -3.93 -9.96 3.58
C PHE A 60 -3.07 -11.02 4.26
N SER A 61 -3.59 -12.23 4.49
CA SER A 61 -2.79 -13.33 5.06
C SER A 61 -1.62 -13.73 4.15
N GLU A 62 -1.83 -13.75 2.83
CA GLU A 62 -0.74 -13.98 1.86
C GLU A 62 0.29 -12.86 1.90
N PHE A 63 -0.16 -11.61 2.03
CA PHE A 63 0.70 -10.44 2.14
C PHE A 63 1.53 -10.44 3.44
N GLU A 64 0.92 -10.72 4.59
CA GLU A 64 1.63 -10.86 5.87
C GLU A 64 2.68 -11.96 5.78
N LYS A 65 2.30 -13.13 5.26
CA LYS A 65 3.24 -14.25 5.10
C LYS A 65 4.42 -13.89 4.21
N MET A 66 4.19 -13.17 3.11
CA MET A 66 5.26 -12.65 2.26
C MET A 66 6.23 -11.77 3.05
N LEU A 67 5.73 -10.89 3.93
CA LEU A 67 6.57 -10.05 4.78
C LEU A 67 7.34 -10.88 5.82
N GLU A 68 6.70 -11.86 6.45
CA GLU A 68 7.30 -12.77 7.44
C GLU A 68 8.43 -13.62 6.83
N ASP A 69 8.26 -14.07 5.58
CA ASP A 69 9.27 -14.82 4.81
C ASP A 69 10.45 -13.92 4.34
N GLY A 70 10.44 -12.63 4.69
CA GLY A 70 11.48 -11.66 4.35
C GLY A 70 11.28 -10.98 2.99
N GLY A 71 10.11 -11.14 2.37
CA GLY A 71 9.70 -10.39 1.21
C GLY A 71 9.52 -8.91 1.53
N LYS A 72 9.81 -8.05 0.55
CA LYS A 72 9.63 -6.61 0.69
C LYS A 72 8.33 -6.19 -0.01
N PRO A 73 7.55 -5.27 0.58
CA PRO A 73 6.40 -4.72 -0.11
C PRO A 73 6.89 -3.93 -1.33
N THR A 74 6.19 -4.02 -2.44
CA THR A 74 6.53 -3.33 -3.70
C THR A 74 5.28 -2.72 -4.29
N LEU A 75 5.44 -1.61 -5.01
CA LEU A 75 4.35 -1.02 -5.79
C LEU A 75 4.04 -1.90 -7.00
N THR A 76 2.76 -2.13 -7.26
CA THR A 76 2.28 -2.91 -8.42
C THR A 76 2.53 -2.15 -9.71
N ASN A 77 2.37 -0.82 -9.67
CA ASN A 77 2.71 0.11 -10.75
C ASN A 77 3.68 1.14 -10.19
N PRO A 78 4.99 0.87 -10.15
CA PRO A 78 5.95 1.90 -9.83
C PRO A 78 5.75 3.04 -10.83
N ASP A 79 5.68 4.29 -10.35
CA ASP A 79 5.80 5.44 -11.23
C ASP A 79 7.01 5.20 -12.16
N PRO A 80 6.91 5.48 -13.47
CA PRO A 80 8.08 5.40 -14.33
C PRO A 80 9.12 6.29 -13.68
N VAL A 81 10.19 5.68 -13.18
CA VAL A 81 11.33 6.37 -12.59
C VAL A 81 11.71 7.43 -13.61
N SER A 82 11.42 8.70 -13.31
CA SER A 82 11.85 9.81 -14.14
C SER A 82 13.37 9.87 -14.01
N GLY A 83 14.07 9.11 -14.85
CA GLY A 83 15.46 9.31 -15.21
C GLY A 83 16.49 8.41 -14.52
N ILE A 84 16.42 7.09 -14.72
CA ILE A 84 17.66 6.28 -14.76
C ILE A 84 17.60 5.36 -15.98
N GLU A 85 17.80 5.96 -17.15
CA GLU A 85 18.33 5.25 -18.31
C GLU A 85 19.84 5.53 -18.41
N ALA A 86 20.61 4.44 -18.46
CA ALA A 86 22.05 4.32 -18.76
C ALA A 86 23.08 4.78 -17.72
#